data_AF-A0A6V7LVJ5-F1
#
_entry.id   AF-A0A6V7LVJ5-F1
#
_cell.length_a   1.000
_cell.length_b   1.000
_cell.length_c   1.000
_cell.angle_alpha   90.00
_cell.angle_beta   90.00
_cell.angle_gamma   90.00
#
_symmetry.space_group_name_H-M   'P 1'
#
loop_
_entity.id
_entity.type
_entity.pdbx_description
1 polymer ?
#
loop_
_entity_poly.entity_id
_entity_poly.type
_entity_poly.pdbx_seq_one_letter_code
_entity_poly.pdbx_strand_id
1 'polypeptide(L)'
;SKIFPIQSLFHQESATNCTNGIDLYVTKNRVIYLDTQPILSCAVMDMTAPTSEQKKNATDYATSESNLELQSLQFTSFLYSICHVVIFVQDWFVDPNLV
;
A
#
# COMPACT_ATOMS: atom_id res chain seq x y z
N SER A 1 -15.12 -13.99 11.81
CA SER A 1 -15.19 -12.72 11.09
C SER A 1 -13.79 -12.36 10.63
N LYS A 2 -13.57 -12.11 9.33
CA LYS A 2 -12.29 -11.57 8.84
C LYS A 2 -12.41 -10.05 8.91
N ILE A 3 -11.58 -9.42 9.73
CA ILE A 3 -11.67 -7.98 10.03
C ILE A 3 -11.08 -7.16 8.88
N PHE A 4 -9.90 -7.56 8.42
CA PHE A 4 -9.24 -7.01 7.24
C PHE A 4 -9.36 -7.99 6.06
N PRO A 5 -9.39 -7.49 4.81
CA PRO A 5 -9.47 -8.34 3.65
C PRO A 5 -8.20 -9.18 3.49
N ILE A 6 -8.33 -10.39 2.94
CA ILE A 6 -7.18 -11.27 2.69
C ILE A 6 -7.14 -11.64 1.21
N GLN A 7 -5.93 -11.90 0.71
CA GLN A 7 -5.75 -12.39 -0.65
C GLN A 7 -6.45 -13.74 -0.87
N SER A 8 -7.02 -13.87 -2.05
CA SER A 8 -7.53 -15.13 -2.60
C SER A 8 -6.65 -15.56 -3.77
N LEU A 9 -6.84 -16.79 -4.27
CA LEU A 9 -6.10 -17.29 -5.43
C LEU A 9 -6.22 -16.34 -6.63
N PHE A 10 -7.40 -15.76 -6.86
CA PHE A 10 -7.62 -14.79 -7.91
C PHE A 10 -6.71 -13.55 -7.77
N HIS A 11 -6.51 -13.04 -6.56
CA HIS A 11 -5.65 -11.87 -6.33
C HIS A 11 -4.19 -12.20 -6.65
N GLN A 12 -3.75 -13.41 -6.31
CA GLN A 12 -2.39 -13.87 -6.59
C GLN A 12 -2.17 -14.04 -8.09
N GLU A 13 -3.11 -14.68 -8.80
CA GLU A 13 -3.03 -14.90 -10.25
C GLU A 13 -3.12 -13.59 -11.05
N SER A 14 -3.86 -12.59 -10.53
CA SER A 14 -4.01 -11.27 -11.16
C SER A 14 -3.01 -10.22 -10.67
N ALA A 15 -2.11 -10.57 -9.76
CA ALA A 15 -1.15 -9.65 -9.12
C ALA A 15 -1.82 -8.39 -8.52
N THR A 16 -2.97 -8.57 -7.85
CA THR A 16 -3.73 -7.48 -7.22
C THR A 16 -3.62 -7.49 -5.69
N ASN A 17 -3.71 -6.30 -5.07
CA ASN A 17 -3.79 -6.13 -3.63
C ASN A 17 -5.24 -6.14 -3.13
N CYS A 18 -5.43 -6.39 -1.83
CA CYS A 18 -6.76 -6.40 -1.22
C CYS A 18 -7.10 -5.11 -0.47
N THR A 19 -6.11 -4.43 0.08
CA THR A 19 -6.26 -3.19 0.84
C THR A 19 -5.85 -2.02 -0.04
N ASN A 20 -6.74 -1.03 -0.23
CA ASN A 20 -6.48 0.21 -0.96
C ASN A 20 -6.61 1.39 0.02
N GLY A 21 -5.53 2.10 0.31
CA GLY A 21 -5.49 3.14 1.35
C GLY A 21 -5.21 2.58 2.75
N ILE A 22 -5.94 3.07 3.76
CA ILE A 22 -5.84 2.64 5.16
C ILE A 22 -7.24 2.24 5.67
N ASP A 23 -7.38 1.00 6.12
CA ASP A 23 -8.55 0.50 6.80
C ASP A 23 -8.39 0.63 8.32
N LEU A 24 -9.48 0.91 9.03
CA LEU A 24 -9.49 1.14 10.47
C LEU A 24 -10.40 0.15 11.19
N TYR A 25 -9.90 -0.42 12.29
CA TYR A 25 -10.71 -1.25 13.18
C TYR A 25 -10.46 -0.92 14.65
N VAL A 26 -11.53 -0.85 15.45
CA VAL A 26 -11.47 -0.63 16.90
C VAL A 26 -11.93 -1.89 17.63
N THR A 27 -11.06 -2.44 18.48
CA THR A 27 -11.40 -3.60 19.31
C THR A 27 -12.29 -3.23 20.50
N LYS A 28 -12.92 -4.25 21.12
CA LYS A 28 -13.62 -4.11 22.41
C LYS A 28 -12.72 -3.57 23.52
N ASN A 29 -11.42 -3.82 23.43
CA ASN A 29 -10.41 -3.41 24.40
C ASN A 29 -9.84 -2.01 24.06
N ARG A 30 -10.48 -1.28 23.14
CA ARG A 30 -10.14 0.09 22.71
C ARG A 30 -8.75 0.23 22.08
N VAL A 31 -8.23 -0.84 21.50
CA VAL A 31 -7.06 -0.80 20.60
C VAL A 31 -7.54 -0.47 19.19
N ILE A 32 -6.90 0.52 18.56
CA ILE A 32 -7.10 0.91 17.15
C ILE A 32 -6.06 0.17 16.30
N TYR A 33 -6.52 -0.54 15.28
CA TYR A 33 -5.69 -1.14 14.24
C TYR A 33 -5.86 -0.37 12.95
N LEU A 34 -4.76 -0.13 12.26
CA LEU A 34 -4.70 0.42 10.91
C LEU A 34 -4.08 -0.65 10.01
N ASP A 35 -4.82 -1.11 9.01
CA ASP A 35 -4.31 -1.96 7.93
C ASP A 35 -4.08 -1.10 6.70
N THR A 36 -2.97 -1.30 5.99
CA THR A 36 -2.58 -0.39 4.91
C THR A 36 -2.37 -1.13 3.61
N GLN A 37 -2.54 -0.42 2.50
CA GLN A 37 -2.04 -0.89 1.22
C GLN A 37 -0.53 -1.19 1.28
N PRO A 38 -0.02 -2.11 0.46
CA PRO A 38 1.41 -2.40 0.44
C PRO A 38 2.21 -1.19 -0.09
N ILE A 39 3.34 -0.90 0.56
CA ILE A 39 4.27 0.14 0.11
C ILE A 39 5.03 -0.33 -1.13
N LEU A 40 5.43 0.63 -1.98
CA LEU A 40 6.19 0.37 -3.20
C LEU A 40 5.55 -0.70 -4.13
N SER A 41 4.23 -0.77 -4.17
CA SER A 41 3.50 -1.85 -4.83
C SER A 41 3.17 -1.59 -6.30
N CYS A 42 3.60 -2.49 -7.19
CA CYS A 42 3.21 -2.45 -8.61
C CYS A 42 1.69 -2.52 -8.80
N ALA A 43 0.98 -3.28 -7.97
CA ALA A 43 -0.49 -3.37 -8.05
C ALA A 43 -1.16 -2.01 -7.79
N VAL A 44 -0.60 -1.21 -6.87
CA VAL A 44 -1.08 0.15 -6.57
C VAL A 44 -0.73 1.10 -7.72
N MET A 45 0.45 0.93 -8.34
CA MET A 45 0.86 1.71 -9.52
C MET A 45 -0.11 1.51 -10.69
N ASP A 46 -0.46 0.26 -10.99
CA ASP A 46 -1.36 -0.08 -12.11
C ASP A 46 -2.77 0.47 -11.89
N MET A 47 -3.26 0.49 -10.65
CA MET A 47 -4.57 1.06 -10.28
C MET A 47 -4.61 2.58 -10.36
N THR A 48 -3.47 3.25 -10.16
CA THR A 48 -3.35 4.72 -10.18
C THR A 48 -2.90 5.25 -11.55
N ALA A 49 -2.52 4.36 -12.47
CA ALA A 49 -2.11 4.71 -13.81
C ALA A 49 -3.26 5.37 -14.60
N PRO A 50 -3.01 6.47 -15.32
CA PRO A 50 -4.03 7.12 -16.13
C PRO A 50 -4.55 6.17 -17.23
N THR A 51 -5.86 6.13 -17.39
CA THR A 51 -6.53 5.34 -18.44
C THR A 51 -6.12 5.84 -19.83
N SER A 52 -6.22 4.97 -20.84
CA SER A 52 -5.75 5.21 -22.22
C SER A 52 -6.30 6.48 -22.88
N GLU A 53 -7.38 7.07 -22.38
CA GLU A 53 -7.94 8.32 -22.87
C GLU A 53 -7.13 9.56 -22.43
N GLN A 54 -6.38 9.46 -21.33
CA GLN A 54 -5.50 10.52 -20.81
C GLN A 54 -4.06 10.40 -21.32
N LYS A 55 -3.71 9.30 -22.01
CA LYS A 55 -2.37 9.00 -22.53
C LYS A 55 -1.83 9.94 -23.61
N LYS A 56 -2.63 10.87 -24.14
CA LYS A 56 -2.18 11.75 -25.24
C LYS A 56 -1.05 12.72 -24.82
N ASN A 57 -0.78 12.91 -23.52
CA ASN A 57 0.17 13.92 -23.04
C ASN A 57 1.23 13.41 -22.04
N ALA A 58 1.34 12.12 -21.75
CA ALA A 58 2.18 11.63 -20.64
C ALA A 58 3.39 10.81 -21.13
N THR A 59 4.51 11.48 -21.36
CA THR A 59 5.83 10.88 -21.64
C THR A 59 6.63 10.58 -20.36
N ASP A 60 6.00 10.62 -19.20
CA ASP A 60 6.71 10.77 -17.91
C ASP A 60 6.64 9.52 -17.03
N TYR A 61 7.10 8.37 -17.51
CA TYR A 61 7.24 7.15 -16.68
C TYR A 61 8.04 7.41 -15.39
N ALA A 62 9.06 8.30 -15.45
CA ALA A 62 9.83 8.71 -14.29
C ALA A 62 8.98 9.38 -13.18
N THR A 63 7.86 10.01 -13.54
CA THR A 63 6.96 10.63 -12.56
C THR A 63 6.09 9.60 -11.85
N SER A 64 5.69 8.51 -12.52
CA SER A 64 4.85 7.47 -11.91
C SER A 64 5.58 6.72 -10.78
N GLU A 65 6.83 6.33 -11.01
CA GLU A 65 7.67 5.67 -10.00
C GLU A 65 7.98 6.62 -8.83
N SER A 66 8.39 7.87 -9.13
CA SER A 66 8.64 8.89 -8.10
C SER A 66 7.39 9.20 -7.27
N ASN A 67 6.20 9.20 -7.88
CA ASN A 67 4.94 9.43 -7.17
C ASN A 67 4.58 8.26 -6.26
N LEU A 68 4.89 7.02 -6.66
CA LEU A 68 4.66 5.82 -5.85
C LEU A 68 5.59 5.78 -4.64
N GLU A 69 6.87 6.13 -4.82
CA GLU A 69 7.80 6.29 -3.70
C GLU A 69 7.33 7.38 -2.74
N LEU A 70 6.94 8.55 -3.27
CA LEU A 70 6.42 9.66 -2.48
C LEU A 70 5.16 9.28 -1.69
N GLN A 71 4.21 8.58 -2.33
CA GLN A 71 3.01 8.10 -1.67
C GLN A 71 3.38 7.12 -0.55
N SER A 72 4.28 6.18 -0.82
CA SER A 72 4.74 5.22 0.19
C SER A 72 5.35 5.92 1.41
N LEU A 73 6.20 6.94 1.18
CA LEU A 73 6.77 7.77 2.24
C LEU A 73 5.71 8.56 3.01
N GLN A 74 4.69 9.09 2.34
CA GLN A 74 3.59 9.82 2.99
C GLN A 74 2.79 8.91 3.92
N PHE A 75 2.45 7.70 3.48
CA PHE A 75 1.76 6.71 4.32
C PHE A 75 2.63 6.31 5.51
N THR A 76 3.90 5.96 5.28
CA THR A 76 4.83 5.59 6.36
C THR A 76 5.02 6.72 7.37
N SER A 77 5.23 7.95 6.91
CA SER A 77 5.37 9.15 7.76
C SER A 77 4.12 9.42 8.59
N PHE A 78 2.94 9.27 7.98
CA PHE A 78 1.67 9.38 8.68
C PHE A 78 1.57 8.34 9.80
N LEU A 79 1.81 7.05 9.50
CA LEU A 79 1.75 5.98 10.50
C LEU A 79 2.74 6.22 11.65
N TYR A 80 3.98 6.61 11.35
CA TYR A 80 4.95 6.95 12.40
C TYR A 80 4.54 8.15 13.27
N SER A 81 3.75 9.07 12.72
CA SER A 81 3.28 10.25 13.46
C SER A 81 2.10 9.94 14.39
N ILE A 82 1.30 8.91 14.10
CA ILE A 82 0.04 8.66 14.82
C ILE A 82 -0.04 7.31 15.54
N CYS A 83 0.81 6.35 15.19
CA CYS A 83 0.81 5.01 15.79
C CYS A 83 1.81 4.93 16.94
N HIS A 84 1.38 4.34 18.05
CA HIS A 84 2.27 3.99 19.15
C HIS A 84 3.23 2.84 18.79
N VAL A 85 2.77 1.93 17.92
CA VAL A 85 3.52 0.77 17.44
C VAL A 85 3.27 0.64 15.95
N VAL A 86 4.33 0.52 15.17
CA VAL A 86 4.28 0.23 13.73
C VAL A 86 4.89 -1.15 13.52
N ILE A 87 4.14 -2.05 12.88
CA ILE A 87 4.59 -3.39 12.56
C ILE A 87 4.99 -3.40 11.08
N PHE A 88 6.26 -3.66 10.82
CA PHE A 88 6.77 -3.86 9.46
C PHE A 88 6.89 -5.34 9.17
N VAL A 89 6.28 -5.80 8.07
CA VAL A 89 6.20 -7.22 7.69
C VAL A 89 6.99 -7.44 6.41
N GLN A 90 7.83 -8.47 6.39
CA GLN A 90 8.64 -8.87 5.24
C GLN A 90 8.46 -10.36 4.98
N ASP A 91 8.47 -10.77 3.71
CA ASP A 91 8.27 -12.17 3.32
C ASP A 91 9.49 -13.06 3.55
N TRP A 92 10.71 -12.50 3.49
CA TRP A 92 11.95 -13.26 3.65
C TRP A 92 12.94 -12.60 4.61
N PHE A 93 13.99 -11.98 4.09
CA PHE A 93 15.11 -11.46 4.86
C PHE A 93 14.97 -9.95 5.00
N VAL A 94 15.68 -9.39 5.97
CA VAL A 94 15.72 -7.94 6.18
C VAL A 94 16.30 -7.27 4.95
N ASP A 95 15.45 -6.57 4.20
CA ASP A 95 15.87 -5.71 3.10
C ASP A 95 16.44 -4.39 3.64
N PRO A 96 17.74 -4.10 3.46
CA PRO A 96 18.37 -2.87 3.92
C PRO A 96 17.91 -1.63 3.14
N ASN A 97 17.26 -1.78 1.98
CA ASN A 97 16.69 -0.63 1.26
C ASN A 97 15.39 -0.13 1.90
N LEU A 98 14.81 -0.92 2.82
CA LEU A 98 13.57 -0.63 3.53
C LEU A 98 13.78 -0.28 5.01
N VAL A 99 15.03 -0.27 5.50
CA VAL A 99 15.41 -0.05 6.91
C VAL A 99 16.42 1.09 7.05
#